data_AF-A0A0A0LJZ4-F1
#
_entry.id   AF-A0A0A0LJZ4-F1
#
_cell.length_a   1.000
_cell.length_b   1.000
_cell.length_c   1.000
_cell.angle_alpha   90.00
_cell.angle_beta   90.00
_cell.angle_gamma   90.00
#
_symmetry.space_group_name_H-M   'P 1'
#
loop_
_entity.id
_entity.type
_entity.pdbx_description
1 polymer ?
#
loop_
_entity_poly.entity_id
_entity_poly.type
_entity_poly.pdbx_seq_one_letter_code
_entity_poly.pdbx_strand_id
1 'polypeptide(L)'
;MNDTGASESNARKYIKHLIDETWKKINKIEVENSIIPQVFVDRAKNLARMAQCMYQYGDGHGTAHEETKDRVMSLLIQPISVL
;
A
#
# COMPACT_ATOMS: atom_id res chain seq x y z
N MET A 1 12.49 17.85 -2.88
CA MET A 1 13.72 18.51 -2.42
C MET A 1 14.32 19.33 -3.55
N ASN A 2 14.74 18.73 -4.66
CA ASN A 2 15.33 19.47 -5.79
C ASN A 2 14.37 20.48 -6.43
N ASP A 3 13.12 20.09 -6.67
CA ASP A 3 12.16 20.95 -7.40
C ASP A 3 11.72 22.20 -6.62
N THR A 4 11.71 22.13 -5.29
CA THR A 4 11.09 23.15 -4.43
C THR A 4 12.00 23.68 -3.32
N GLY A 5 13.21 23.14 -3.18
CA GLY A 5 14.10 23.40 -2.05
C GLY A 5 13.58 22.89 -0.69
N ALA A 6 12.45 22.16 -0.66
CA ALA A 6 11.87 21.68 0.59
C ALA A 6 12.81 20.69 1.31
N SER A 7 12.79 20.71 2.65
CA SER A 7 13.47 19.71 3.47
C SER A 7 12.96 18.30 3.20
N GLU A 8 13.75 17.28 3.51
CA GLU A 8 13.34 15.88 3.36
C GLU A 8 12.03 15.58 4.10
N SER A 9 11.90 16.06 5.35
CA SER A 9 10.69 15.87 6.15
C SER A 9 9.44 16.47 5.48
N ASN A 10 9.55 17.71 4.97
CA ASN A 10 8.45 18.36 4.26
C ASN A 10 8.12 17.65 2.94
N ALA A 11 9.14 17.21 2.20
CA ALA A 11 8.96 16.44 0.98
C ALA A 11 8.25 15.11 1.26
N ARG A 12 8.67 14.37 2.30
CA ARG A 12 8.01 13.12 2.73
C ARG A 12 6.56 13.35 3.15
N LYS A 13 6.27 14.42 3.89
CA LYS A 13 4.90 14.79 4.28
C LYS A 13 4.04 15.07 3.05
N TYR A 14 4.59 15.77 2.05
CA TYR A 14 3.90 16.03 0.80
C TYR A 14 3.62 14.75 -0.01
N ILE A 15 4.58 13.84 -0.12
CA ILE A 15 4.35 12.54 -0.78
C ILE A 15 3.26 11.72 -0.07
N LYS A 16 3.24 11.70 1.28
CA LYS A 16 2.15 11.06 2.04
C LYS A 16 0.79 11.66 1.70
N HIS A 17 0.71 12.99 1.65
CA HIS A 17 -0.51 13.67 1.21
C HIS A 17 -0.94 13.28 -0.22
N LEU A 18 0.01 13.18 -1.16
CA LEU A 18 -0.31 12.72 -2.53
C LEU A 18 -0.81 11.28 -2.58
N ILE A 19 -0.29 10.40 -1.71
CA ILE A 19 -0.80 9.02 -1.56
C ILE A 19 -2.26 9.05 -1.09
N ASP A 20 -2.58 9.86 -0.07
CA ASP A 20 -3.94 10.01 0.45
C ASP A 20 -4.92 10.56 -0.60
N GLU A 21 -4.51 11.60 -1.34
CA GLU A 21 -5.31 12.16 -2.44
C GLU A 21 -5.53 11.14 -3.57
N THR A 22 -4.54 10.27 -3.83
CA THR A 22 -4.66 9.22 -4.84
C THR A 22 -5.63 8.13 -4.38
N TRP A 23 -5.62 7.77 -3.09
CA TRP A 23 -6.61 6.84 -2.51
C TRP A 23 -8.05 7.36 -2.66
N LYS A 24 -8.28 8.65 -2.44
CA LYS A 24 -9.61 9.27 -2.66
C LYS A 24 -10.09 9.07 -4.10
N LYS A 25 -9.19 9.19 -5.09
CA LYS A 25 -9.52 8.96 -6.50
C LYS A 25 -9.88 7.50 -6.78
N ILE A 26 -9.12 6.55 -6.22
CA ILE A 26 -9.39 5.11 -6.38
C ILE A 26 -10.76 4.75 -5.77
N ASN A 27 -11.07 5.25 -4.57
CA ASN A 27 -12.36 5.00 -3.92
C ASN A 27 -13.53 5.61 -4.71
N LYS A 28 -13.33 6.80 -5.31
CA LYS A 28 -14.33 7.41 -6.17
C LYS A 28 -14.60 6.56 -7.42
N ILE A 29 -13.55 6.04 -8.06
CA ILE A 29 -13.66 5.16 -9.24
C ILE A 29 -14.46 3.90 -8.89
N GLU A 30 -14.23 3.29 -7.73
CA GLU A 30 -14.97 2.09 -7.31
C GLU A 30 -16.49 2.34 -7.20
N VAL A 31 -16.91 3.52 -6.76
CA VAL A 31 -18.33 3.86 -6.60
C VAL A 31 -18.97 4.29 -7.92
N GLU A 32 -18.24 5.04 -8.75
CA GLU A 32 -18.82 5.75 -9.90
C GLU A 32 -18.61 5.05 -11.24
N ASN A 33 -17.69 4.09 -11.35
CA ASN A 33 -17.24 3.61 -12.65
C ASN A 33 -17.88 2.28 -13.07
N SER A 34 -18.76 2.33 -14.07
CA SER A 34 -19.35 1.14 -14.70
C SER A 34 -18.50 0.55 -15.83
N ILE A 35 -17.46 1.27 -16.29
CA ILE A 35 -16.69 0.94 -17.50
C ILE A 35 -15.52 0.02 -17.17
N ILE A 36 -14.91 0.19 -15.98
CA ILE A 36 -13.80 -0.65 -15.55
C ILE A 36 -14.36 -1.89 -14.82
N PRO A 37 -13.95 -3.12 -15.20
CA PRO A 37 -14.36 -4.31 -14.47
C PRO A 37 -13.99 -4.22 -12.98
N GLN A 38 -14.93 -4.51 -12.09
CA GLN A 38 -14.73 -4.45 -10.64
C GLN A 38 -13.49 -5.25 -10.19
N VAL A 39 -13.28 -6.43 -10.78
CA VAL A 39 -12.10 -7.27 -10.51
C VAL A 39 -10.77 -6.55 -10.73
N PHE A 40 -10.70 -5.64 -11.71
CA PHE A 40 -9.50 -4.85 -11.97
C PHE A 40 -9.31 -3.79 -10.88
N VAL A 41 -10.38 -3.10 -10.50
CA VAL A 41 -10.38 -2.11 -9.39
C VAL A 41 -9.92 -2.77 -8.09
N ASP A 42 -10.47 -3.95 -7.78
CA ASP A 42 -10.11 -4.72 -6.58
C ASP A 42 -8.63 -5.12 -6.57
N ARG A 43 -8.12 -5.61 -7.71
CA ARG A 43 -6.70 -5.96 -7.85
C ARG A 43 -5.78 -4.76 -7.67
N ALA A 44 -6.12 -3.61 -8.26
CA ALA A 44 -5.34 -2.38 -8.10
C ALA A 44 -5.32 -1.91 -6.64
N LYS A 45 -6.48 -1.93 -5.96
CA LYS A 45 -6.59 -1.62 -4.52
C LYS A 45 -5.77 -2.57 -3.66
N ASN A 46 -5.84 -3.87 -3.95
CA ASN A 46 -5.10 -4.87 -3.19
C ASN A 46 -3.59 -4.73 -3.39
N LEU A 47 -3.13 -4.39 -4.60
CA LEU A 47 -1.71 -4.07 -4.84
C LEU A 47 -1.25 -2.86 -4.01
N ALA A 48 -2.03 -1.78 -3.98
CA ALA A 48 -1.72 -0.59 -3.18
C ALA A 48 -1.68 -0.90 -1.68
N ARG A 49 -2.65 -1.67 -1.17
CA ARG A 49 -2.65 -2.14 0.23
C ARG A 49 -1.45 -3.01 0.55
N MET A 50 -1.08 -3.90 -0.37
CA MET A 50 0.08 -4.78 -0.20
C MET A 50 1.36 -3.95 -0.12
N ALA A 51 1.54 -2.95 -1.00
CA ALA A 51 2.66 -2.01 -0.90
C ALA A 51 2.69 -1.28 0.46
N GLN A 52 1.57 -0.75 0.94
CA GLN A 52 1.51 -0.12 2.27
C GLN A 52 1.88 -1.10 3.40
N CYS A 53 1.39 -2.34 3.33
CA CYS A 53 1.72 -3.39 4.30
C CYS A 53 3.23 -3.71 4.32
N MET A 54 3.87 -3.74 3.14
CA MET A 54 5.30 -4.02 3.01
C MET A 54 6.17 -2.85 3.48
N TYR A 55 5.75 -1.60 3.25
CA TYR A 55 6.61 -0.42 3.46
C TYR A 55 6.27 0.45 4.68
N GLN A 56 5.29 0.06 5.50
CA GLN A 56 4.83 0.88 6.63
C GLN A 56 5.91 1.13 7.71
N TYR A 57 6.91 0.26 7.84
CA TYR A 57 7.98 0.37 8.84
C TYR A 57 9.39 0.51 8.23
N GLY A 58 9.49 0.71 6.92
CA GLY A 58 10.78 0.74 6.22
C GLY A 58 10.74 -0.14 4.97
N ASP A 59 11.88 -0.69 4.56
CA ASP A 59 11.96 -1.55 3.39
C ASP A 59 11.65 -3.01 3.73
N GLY A 60 10.39 -3.33 4.01
CA GLY A 60 10.00 -4.71 4.33
C GLY A 60 10.03 -5.68 3.14
N HIS A 61 10.26 -5.20 1.91
CA HIS A 61 10.35 -6.05 0.71
C HIS A 61 11.80 -6.42 0.38
N GLY A 62 12.69 -5.44 0.33
CA GLY A 62 14.11 -5.64 0.05
C GLY A 62 14.91 -6.09 1.27
N THR A 63 14.49 -5.70 2.47
CA THR A 63 15.06 -6.20 3.73
C THR A 63 14.01 -7.01 4.48
N ALA A 64 14.36 -8.24 4.85
CA ALA A 64 13.47 -9.12 5.59
C ALA A 64 13.31 -8.63 7.04
N HIS A 65 12.48 -7.60 7.22
CA HIS A 65 12.09 -7.11 8.54
C HIS A 65 11.24 -8.16 9.24
N GLU A 66 11.40 -8.31 10.56
CA GLU A 66 10.72 -9.36 11.35
C GLU A 66 9.20 -9.32 11.15
N GLU A 67 8.55 -8.15 11.19
CA GLU A 67 7.10 -8.08 11.04
C GLU A 67 6.59 -8.53 9.67
N THR A 68 7.31 -8.19 8.59
CA THR A 68 6.92 -8.61 7.24
C THR A 68 7.10 -10.11 7.06
N LYS A 69 8.18 -10.68 7.60
CA LYS A 69 8.42 -12.11 7.59
C LYS A 69 7.33 -12.85 8.36
N ASP A 70 6.96 -12.38 9.55
CA ASP A 70 5.91 -13.01 10.36
C ASP A 70 4.54 -12.98 9.68
N ARG A 71 4.21 -11.89 8.99
CA ARG A 71 2.99 -11.79 8.16
C ARG A 71 3.00 -12.78 7.01
N VAL A 72 4.12 -12.90 6.29
CA VAL A 72 4.25 -13.87 5.19
C VAL A 72 4.13 -15.29 5.72
N MET A 73 4.79 -15.60 6.84
CA MET A 73 4.72 -16.92 7.46
C MET A 73 3.29 -17.27 7.87
N SER A 74 2.59 -16.38 8.56
CA SER A 74 1.22 -16.62 9.03
C SER A 74 0.17 -16.67 7.92
N LEU A 75 0.33 -15.87 6.85
CA LEU A 75 -0.67 -15.78 5.78
C LEU A 75 -0.49 -16.83 4.68
N LEU A 76 0.75 -17.22 4.36
CA LEU A 76 1.06 -18.01 3.16
C LEU A 76 1.67 -19.38 3.47
N ILE A 77 2.24 -19.58 4.66
CA ILE A 77 3.05 -20.77 4.97
C ILE A 77 2.40 -21.60 6.08
N GLN A 78 1.97 -20.95 7.17
CA GLN A 78 1.38 -21.60 8.32
C GLN A 78 -0.14 -21.78 8.12
N PRO A 79 -0.65 -23.01 8.22
CA PRO A 79 -2.08 -23.24 8.14
C PRO A 79 -2.79 -22.71 9.40
N ILE A 80 -4.04 -22.29 9.23
CA ILE A 80 -4.93 -21.97 10.35
C ILE A 80 -5.32 -23.28 11.02
N SER A 81 -5.07 -23.39 12.33
CA SER A 81 -5.53 -24.53 13.13
C SER A 81 -7.06 -24.54 13.20
N VAL A 82 -7.68 -25.68 12.90
CA VAL A 82 -9.14 -25.89 12.91
C VAL A 82 -9.61 -26.79 14.06
N LEU A 83 -8.80 -26.87 15.13
CA LEU A 83 -9.16 -27.62 16.35
C LEU A 83 -10.29 -26.94 17.12
#